data_AF-A0A522M745-F1
#
_entry.id   AF-A0A522M745-F1
#
_cell.length_a   1.000
_cell.length_b   1.000
_cell.length_c   1.000
_cell.angle_alpha   90.00
_cell.angle_beta   90.00
_cell.angle_gamma   90.00
#
_symmetry.space_group_name_H-M   'P 1'
#
loop_
_entity.id
_entity.type
_entity.pdbx_description
1 polymer ?
#
loop_
_entity_poly.entity_id
_entity_poly.type
_entity_poly.pdbx_seq_one_letter_code
_entity_poly.pdbx_strand_id
1 'polypeptide(L)'
;MPGVAARTRSQVGAARLEPAQLGRIIVARFLELPLRAFERRVHALEQAPDFRALDGILYVGRLTGLAPLRARGTTGNRLLGVIHVDGDKLAFRYASPAFDCVYLFDETAVAERAAKSRTTARLIGNLRLVNTRNRLTHAVVQTLMGAQTEFLLSGDPLGLRALSQAALARRLRTDGVCPVDADPSRLSRLLRYLTVRLPDGEIAPLRSLCPAARTLHRYYVGQILRQEQAILIEDETLVPMTDREIARAALRQFDARLLTRTVSYIRHDLGIPAARERRHRSKYLAATVGFSPVLPLSEEVLRVRVPPGPGVYELRCDRAAPDTCPIIYLGSARNLPKRLVEHLRGYSGNALLRPFVEEGVRFRYLRVAEGWREVERAVYRAYCATFDGPPACNRLSP
;
A
#
# COMPACT_ATOMS: atom_id res chain seq x y z
N MET A 1 11.95 -19.23 -59.77
CA MET A 1 12.35 -18.36 -58.64
C MET A 1 11.15 -17.50 -58.25
N PRO A 2 10.71 -17.39 -56.98
CA PRO A 2 10.73 -18.30 -55.82
C PRO A 2 9.30 -18.84 -55.53
N GLY A 3 9.02 -19.98 -54.91
CA GLY A 3 9.49 -20.46 -53.62
C GLY A 3 8.28 -20.65 -52.67
N VAL A 4 7.36 -21.57 -52.99
CA VAL A 4 6.29 -21.98 -52.05
C VAL A 4 6.88 -23.00 -51.08
N ALA A 5 7.57 -22.49 -50.06
CA ALA A 5 8.04 -23.30 -48.95
C ALA A 5 6.83 -23.71 -48.10
N ALA A 6 6.48 -24.99 -48.17
CA ALA A 6 5.68 -25.66 -47.17
C ALA A 6 6.26 -25.36 -45.79
N ARG A 7 5.53 -24.58 -44.98
CA ARG A 7 5.84 -24.43 -43.56
C ARG A 7 5.53 -25.76 -42.89
N THR A 8 6.56 -26.60 -42.81
CA THR A 8 6.67 -27.68 -41.85
C THR A 8 6.21 -27.16 -40.51
N ARG A 9 5.12 -27.74 -39.99
CA ARG A 9 4.74 -27.63 -38.58
C ARG A 9 5.94 -28.12 -37.77
N SER A 10 6.77 -27.18 -37.34
CA SER A 10 7.82 -27.45 -36.38
C SER A 10 7.14 -27.99 -35.13
N GLN A 11 7.44 -29.25 -34.85
CA GLN A 11 7.16 -29.92 -33.60
C GLN A 11 7.66 -29.02 -32.47
N VAL A 12 6.74 -28.36 -31.77
CA VAL A 12 7.03 -27.84 -30.43
C VAL A 12 7.07 -29.07 -29.53
N GLY A 13 8.21 -29.76 -29.55
CA GLY A 13 8.55 -30.74 -28.54
C GLY A 13 8.45 -30.04 -27.20
N ALA A 14 7.58 -30.54 -26.32
CA ALA A 14 7.51 -30.09 -24.94
C ALA A 14 8.86 -30.37 -24.27
N ALA A 15 9.77 -29.39 -24.32
CA ALA A 15 11.04 -29.44 -23.64
C ALA A 15 10.74 -29.72 -22.16
N ARG A 16 11.17 -30.89 -21.67
CA ARG A 16 11.03 -31.26 -20.26
C ARG A 16 11.78 -30.20 -19.46
N LEU A 17 11.05 -29.50 -18.58
CA LEU A 17 11.64 -28.48 -17.72
C LEU A 17 12.71 -29.12 -16.83
N GLU A 18 13.87 -28.47 -16.73
CA GLU A 18 14.96 -28.90 -15.86
C GLU A 18 14.46 -28.98 -14.39
N PRO A 19 14.87 -29.99 -13.60
CA PRO A 19 14.40 -30.18 -12.23
C PRO A 19 14.55 -28.93 -11.34
N ALA A 20 15.64 -28.18 -11.52
CA ALA A 20 15.88 -26.92 -10.82
C ALA A 20 14.85 -25.83 -11.18
N GLN A 21 14.45 -25.74 -12.46
CA GLN A 21 13.43 -24.79 -12.91
C GLN A 21 12.06 -25.18 -12.36
N LEU A 22 11.73 -26.47 -12.35
CA LEU A 22 10.50 -26.99 -11.77
C LEU A 22 10.43 -26.70 -10.26
N GLY A 23 11.52 -26.88 -9.53
CA GLY A 23 11.64 -26.49 -8.12
C GLY A 23 11.38 -24.99 -7.89
N ARG A 24 11.95 -24.12 -8.72
CA ARG A 24 11.71 -22.66 -8.64
C ARG A 24 10.24 -22.31 -8.88
N ILE A 25 9.58 -22.96 -9.84
CA ILE A 25 8.15 -22.77 -10.13
C ILE A 25 7.29 -23.20 -8.94
N ILE A 26 7.60 -24.36 -8.33
CA ILE A 26 6.87 -24.87 -7.15
C ILE A 26 6.97 -23.86 -6.00
N VAL A 27 8.18 -23.41 -5.67
CA VAL A 27 8.39 -22.42 -4.60
C VAL A 27 7.63 -21.14 -4.91
N ALA A 28 7.72 -20.62 -6.14
CA ALA A 28 7.02 -19.41 -6.55
C ALA A 28 5.50 -19.50 -6.35
N ARG A 29 4.87 -20.59 -6.83
CA ARG A 29 3.42 -20.82 -6.67
C ARG A 29 3.04 -20.94 -5.20
N PHE A 30 3.90 -21.54 -4.38
CA PHE A 30 3.65 -21.71 -2.95
C PHE A 30 3.72 -20.39 -2.18
N LEU A 31 4.65 -19.50 -2.54
CA LEU A 31 4.74 -18.14 -1.98
C LEU A 31 3.52 -17.28 -2.32
N GLU A 32 2.88 -17.50 -3.47
CA GLU A 32 1.69 -16.76 -3.89
C GLU A 32 0.40 -17.19 -3.16
N LEU A 33 0.39 -18.27 -2.37
CA LEU A 33 -0.84 -18.72 -1.71
C LEU A 33 -1.37 -17.62 -0.77
N PRO A 34 -2.66 -17.24 -0.85
CA PRO A 34 -3.29 -16.36 0.13
C PRO A 34 -3.23 -16.97 1.53
N LEU A 35 -3.19 -16.14 2.58
CA LEU A 35 -3.00 -16.58 3.97
C LEU A 35 -3.97 -17.70 4.40
N ARG A 36 -5.27 -17.61 4.06
CA ARG A 36 -6.24 -18.69 4.31
C ARG A 36 -5.90 -20.01 3.62
N ALA A 37 -5.46 -19.91 2.36
CA ALA A 37 -5.16 -21.10 1.57
C ALA A 37 -3.89 -21.77 2.10
N PHE A 38 -2.91 -20.96 2.49
CA PHE A 38 -1.70 -21.42 3.14
C PHE A 38 -1.99 -22.07 4.50
N GLU A 39 -2.78 -21.45 5.37
CA GLU A 39 -3.17 -22.00 6.67
C GLU A 39 -3.91 -23.34 6.53
N ARG A 40 -4.91 -23.42 5.64
CA ARG A 40 -5.60 -24.69 5.34
C ARG A 40 -4.64 -25.74 4.81
N ARG A 41 -3.66 -25.34 4.00
CA ARG A 41 -2.65 -26.25 3.46
C ARG A 41 -1.75 -26.80 4.57
N VAL A 42 -1.28 -25.95 5.48
CA VAL A 42 -0.49 -26.37 6.66
C VAL A 42 -1.29 -27.35 7.50
N HIS A 43 -2.54 -27.01 7.85
CA HIS A 43 -3.40 -27.90 8.62
C HIS A 43 -3.62 -29.25 7.92
N ALA A 44 -3.88 -29.25 6.61
CA ALA A 44 -4.05 -30.49 5.85
C ALA A 44 -2.77 -31.36 5.81
N LEU A 45 -1.59 -30.76 5.83
CA LEU A 45 -0.33 -31.50 5.92
C LEU A 45 -0.15 -32.14 7.30
N GLU A 46 -0.48 -31.41 8.37
CA GLU A 46 -0.37 -31.90 9.76
C GLU A 46 -1.41 -32.97 10.10
N GLN A 47 -2.57 -32.97 9.44
CA GLN A 47 -3.60 -33.99 9.60
C GLN A 47 -3.38 -35.23 8.71
N ALA A 48 -2.36 -35.23 7.83
CA ALA A 48 -2.09 -36.37 6.97
C ALA A 48 -1.62 -37.59 7.81
N PRO A 49 -2.05 -38.83 7.49
CA PRO A 49 -1.60 -40.02 8.22
C PRO A 49 -0.07 -40.15 8.26
N ASP A 50 0.59 -39.85 7.14
CA ASP A 50 2.05 -39.87 7.00
C ASP A 50 2.76 -38.84 7.91
N PHE A 51 2.07 -37.80 8.40
CA PHE A 51 2.66 -36.81 9.29
C PHE A 51 2.97 -37.41 10.66
N ARG A 52 2.05 -38.22 11.21
CA ARG A 52 2.29 -38.94 12.46
C ARG A 52 3.39 -39.98 12.31
N ALA A 53 3.58 -40.52 11.11
CA ALA A 53 4.67 -41.44 10.81
C ALA A 53 6.07 -40.79 10.77
N LEU A 54 6.15 -39.46 10.90
CA LEU A 54 7.39 -38.69 11.06
C LEU A 54 7.73 -38.41 12.54
N ASP A 55 6.95 -38.95 13.48
CA ASP A 55 7.25 -38.79 14.90
C ASP A 55 8.64 -39.35 15.24
N GLY A 56 9.37 -38.66 16.12
CA GLY A 56 10.77 -38.94 16.43
C GLY A 56 11.81 -38.45 15.42
N ILE A 57 11.42 -38.07 14.19
CA ILE A 57 12.33 -37.50 13.17
C ILE A 57 11.97 -36.08 12.74
N LEU A 58 10.79 -35.61 13.15
CA LEU A 58 10.27 -34.27 12.91
C LEU A 58 10.02 -33.55 14.24
N TYR A 59 10.59 -32.36 14.38
CA TYR A 59 10.28 -31.43 15.46
C TYR A 59 9.58 -30.19 14.92
N VAL A 60 8.51 -29.74 15.59
CA VAL A 60 7.78 -28.52 15.22
C VAL A 60 8.18 -27.39 16.16
N GLY A 61 8.97 -26.45 15.64
CA GLY A 61 9.38 -25.22 16.32
C GLY A 61 8.59 -23.99 15.89
N ARG A 62 8.99 -22.83 16.42
CA ARG A 62 8.46 -21.51 16.07
C ARG A 62 9.58 -20.52 15.77
N LEU A 63 9.40 -19.61 14.81
CA LEU A 63 10.40 -18.59 14.48
C LEU A 63 10.51 -17.53 15.57
N THR A 64 9.38 -17.08 16.13
CA THR A 64 9.39 -16.02 17.15
C THR A 64 9.59 -16.53 18.58
N GLY A 65 9.34 -17.82 18.82
CA GLY A 65 9.21 -18.36 20.18
C GLY A 65 7.98 -17.85 20.94
N LEU A 66 7.17 -16.95 20.37
CA LEU A 66 6.01 -16.35 21.01
C LEU A 66 4.73 -17.15 20.75
N ALA A 67 3.74 -16.97 21.63
CA ALA A 67 2.39 -17.46 21.38
C ALA A 67 1.68 -16.59 20.32
N PRO A 68 1.02 -17.20 19.32
CA PRO A 68 0.19 -16.46 18.37
C PRO A 68 -0.94 -15.73 19.10
N LEU A 69 -1.51 -14.73 18.43
CA LEU A 69 -2.59 -13.92 19.00
C LEU A 69 -3.79 -14.82 19.36
N ARG A 70 -4.29 -14.72 20.61
CA ARG A 70 -5.52 -15.42 21.01
C ARG A 70 -6.69 -14.86 20.20
N ALA A 71 -7.46 -15.76 19.58
CA ALA A 71 -8.47 -15.51 18.54
C ALA A 71 -9.72 -14.70 18.97
N ARG A 72 -9.64 -13.83 19.99
CA ARG A 72 -10.75 -12.94 20.33
C ARG A 72 -10.67 -11.67 19.48
N GLY A 73 -11.41 -11.67 18.37
CA GLY A 73 -11.75 -10.44 17.64
C GLY A 73 -10.94 -10.13 16.37
N THR A 74 -10.08 -11.01 15.87
CA THR A 74 -9.47 -10.83 14.53
C THR A 74 -10.44 -11.25 13.43
N THR A 75 -11.49 -10.46 13.24
CA THR A 75 -12.37 -10.52 12.06
C THR A 75 -11.59 -10.03 10.84
N GLY A 76 -10.87 -10.96 10.22
CA GLY A 76 -10.15 -10.68 8.99
C GLY A 76 -9.17 -11.78 8.66
N ASN A 77 -9.65 -12.84 8.00
CA ASN A 77 -8.84 -13.97 7.54
C ASN A 77 -7.83 -13.60 6.41
N ARG A 78 -7.21 -12.43 6.49
CA ARG A 78 -6.17 -11.90 5.60
C ARG A 78 -5.00 -11.29 6.39
N LEU A 79 -5.07 -11.32 7.72
CA LEU A 79 -4.07 -10.73 8.59
C LEU A 79 -2.93 -11.73 8.84
N LEU A 80 -1.69 -11.32 8.53
CA LEU A 80 -0.48 -12.10 8.84
C LEU A 80 -0.17 -12.03 10.33
N GLY A 81 -0.29 -10.85 10.91
CA GLY A 81 0.05 -10.58 12.31
C GLY A 81 -0.09 -9.10 12.66
N VAL A 82 0.31 -8.77 13.88
CA VAL A 82 0.25 -7.43 14.46
C VAL A 82 1.66 -6.98 14.81
N ILE A 83 2.01 -5.79 14.33
CA ILE A 83 3.17 -5.02 14.82
C ILE A 83 2.66 -4.23 16.03
N HIS A 84 3.35 -4.34 17.15
CA HIS A 84 3.04 -3.58 18.36
C HIS A 84 4.32 -3.02 18.96
N VAL A 85 4.12 -1.99 19.79
CA VAL A 85 5.18 -1.34 20.55
C VAL A 85 5.23 -2.01 21.92
N ASP A 86 6.40 -2.52 22.29
CA ASP A 86 6.71 -3.11 23.59
C ASP A 86 7.87 -2.31 24.21
N GLY A 87 7.52 -1.34 25.05
CA GLY A 87 8.43 -0.28 25.48
C GLY A 87 8.93 0.54 24.27
N ASP A 88 10.26 0.67 24.12
CA ASP A 88 10.87 1.35 22.98
C ASP A 88 11.17 0.41 21.79
N LYS A 89 10.69 -0.83 21.83
CA LYS A 89 10.99 -1.85 20.82
C LYS A 89 9.74 -2.22 20.04
N LEU A 90 9.94 -2.51 18.76
CA LEU A 90 8.89 -3.07 17.91
C LEU A 90 8.91 -4.60 18.02
N ALA A 91 7.74 -5.18 18.23
CA ALA A 91 7.55 -6.62 18.28
C ALA A 91 6.45 -7.05 17.30
N PHE A 92 6.60 -8.26 16.76
CA PHE A 92 5.64 -8.85 15.82
C PHE A 92 5.03 -10.12 16.36
N ARG A 93 3.70 -10.23 16.28
CA ARG A 93 2.98 -11.45 16.67
C ARG A 93 2.14 -11.95 15.51
N TYR A 94 2.36 -13.20 15.13
CA TYR A 94 1.59 -13.86 14.09
C TYR A 94 0.13 -14.09 14.54
N ALA A 95 -0.78 -13.96 13.57
CA ALA A 95 -2.20 -14.19 13.77
C ALA A 95 -2.56 -15.68 13.83
N SER A 96 -1.73 -16.56 13.27
CA SER A 96 -1.95 -18.02 13.23
C SER A 96 -0.64 -18.77 13.49
N PRO A 97 -0.66 -19.91 14.23
CA PRO A 97 0.50 -20.78 14.38
C PRO A 97 1.10 -21.23 13.03
N ALA A 98 0.27 -21.37 11.99
CA ALA A 98 0.71 -21.81 10.66
C ALA A 98 1.71 -20.85 10.00
N PHE A 99 1.74 -19.57 10.42
CA PHE A 99 2.62 -18.55 9.84
C PHE A 99 3.97 -18.44 10.57
N ASP A 100 4.08 -19.05 11.76
CA ASP A 100 5.26 -19.00 12.62
C ASP A 100 5.92 -20.38 12.77
N CYS A 101 5.27 -21.46 12.33
CA CYS A 101 5.79 -22.81 12.49
C CYS A 101 7.03 -23.08 11.62
N VAL A 102 7.91 -23.93 12.14
CA VAL A 102 9.09 -24.47 11.45
C VAL A 102 9.20 -25.95 11.71
N TYR A 103 9.33 -26.73 10.66
CA TYR A 103 9.57 -28.17 10.71
C TYR A 103 11.07 -28.44 10.67
N LEU A 104 11.65 -28.92 11.76
CA LEU A 104 13.05 -29.33 11.85
C LEU A 104 13.12 -30.84 11.68
N PHE A 105 14.07 -31.30 10.86
CA PHE A 105 14.19 -32.72 10.49
C PHE A 105 15.53 -33.27 10.94
N ASP A 106 15.56 -34.53 11.38
CA ASP A 106 16.77 -35.33 11.30
C ASP A 106 16.99 -35.72 9.83
N GLU A 107 17.99 -35.10 9.20
CA GLU A 107 18.25 -35.25 7.77
C GLU A 107 18.67 -36.68 7.38
N THR A 108 19.31 -37.42 8.29
CA THR A 108 19.72 -38.80 8.04
C THR A 108 18.51 -39.73 8.02
N ALA A 109 17.67 -39.65 9.05
CA ALA A 109 16.44 -40.44 9.15
C ALA A 109 15.41 -40.07 8.07
N VAL A 110 15.35 -38.79 7.67
CA VAL A 110 14.50 -38.33 6.56
C VAL A 110 14.91 -38.97 5.23
N ALA A 111 16.22 -39.05 4.93
CA ALA A 111 16.69 -39.63 3.68
C ALA A 111 16.26 -41.10 3.55
N GLU A 112 16.40 -41.88 4.63
CA GLU A 112 15.98 -43.28 4.67
C GLU A 112 14.46 -43.44 4.51
N ARG A 113 13.68 -42.59 5.19
CA ARG A 113 12.21 -42.66 5.16
C ARG A 113 11.65 -42.23 3.80
N ALA A 114 12.22 -41.19 3.20
CA ALA A 114 11.83 -40.67 1.90
C ALA A 114 12.15 -41.66 0.77
N ALA A 115 13.22 -42.45 0.89
CA ALA A 115 13.55 -43.51 -0.07
C ALA A 115 12.51 -44.65 -0.06
N LYS A 116 11.93 -44.94 1.12
CA LYS A 116 10.96 -46.04 1.30
C LYS A 116 9.53 -45.68 0.89
N SER A 117 9.16 -44.39 0.87
CA SER A 117 7.80 -43.96 0.53
C SER A 117 7.75 -42.64 -0.24
N ARG A 118 7.14 -42.70 -1.43
CA ARG A 118 6.92 -41.53 -2.28
C ARG A 118 5.92 -40.54 -1.66
N THR A 119 4.94 -41.00 -0.89
CA THR A 119 3.98 -40.12 -0.21
C THR A 119 4.67 -39.35 0.91
N THR A 120 5.51 -40.02 1.69
CA THR A 120 6.35 -39.42 2.72
C THR A 120 7.33 -38.40 2.14
N ALA A 121 8.03 -38.74 1.05
CA ALA A 121 8.93 -37.81 0.37
C ALA A 121 8.20 -36.53 -0.10
N ARG A 122 6.96 -36.67 -0.62
CA ARG A 122 6.12 -35.52 -0.99
C ARG A 122 5.69 -34.70 0.21
N LEU A 123 5.32 -35.34 1.33
CA LEU A 123 4.95 -34.64 2.55
C LEU A 123 6.13 -33.80 3.07
N ILE A 124 7.32 -34.39 3.19
CA ILE A 124 8.54 -33.70 3.63
C ILE A 124 8.86 -32.53 2.69
N GLY A 125 8.76 -32.73 1.37
CA GLY A 125 8.90 -31.66 0.40
C GLY A 125 7.93 -30.50 0.62
N ASN A 126 6.65 -30.78 0.91
CA ASN A 126 5.66 -29.75 1.23
C ASN A 126 5.97 -29.02 2.55
N LEU A 127 6.40 -29.73 3.59
CA LEU A 127 6.79 -29.12 4.87
C LEU A 127 8.02 -28.20 4.71
N ARG A 128 8.98 -28.59 3.86
CA ARG A 128 10.12 -27.72 3.49
C ARG A 128 9.66 -26.46 2.75
N LEU A 129 8.61 -26.53 1.93
CA LEU A 129 8.01 -25.33 1.31
C LEU A 129 7.35 -24.42 2.36
N VAL A 130 6.71 -24.99 3.38
CA VAL A 130 6.19 -24.21 4.54
C VAL A 130 7.34 -23.48 5.23
N ASN A 131 8.43 -24.18 5.57
CA ASN A 131 9.62 -23.55 6.16
C ASN A 131 10.17 -22.42 5.29
N THR A 132 10.29 -22.66 3.99
CA THR A 132 10.81 -21.68 3.02
C THR A 132 9.98 -20.40 3.07
N ARG A 133 8.65 -20.54 3.04
CA ARG A 133 7.74 -19.40 3.11
C ARG A 133 7.79 -18.70 4.46
N ASN A 134 7.74 -19.44 5.58
CA ASN A 134 7.69 -18.85 6.92
C ASN A 134 9.00 -18.12 7.24
N ARG A 135 10.16 -18.74 6.95
CA ARG A 135 11.48 -18.11 7.14
C ARG A 135 11.66 -16.86 6.29
N LEU A 136 11.26 -16.90 5.01
CA LEU A 136 11.32 -15.72 4.15
C LEU A 136 10.37 -14.62 4.66
N THR A 137 9.15 -14.98 5.05
CA THR A 137 8.17 -14.03 5.61
C THR A 137 8.70 -13.37 6.87
N HIS A 138 9.26 -14.17 7.78
CA HIS A 138 9.81 -13.68 9.03
C HIS A 138 10.99 -12.74 8.80
N ALA A 139 11.96 -13.13 7.97
CA ALA A 139 13.10 -12.29 7.63
C ALA A 139 12.64 -10.96 7.01
N VAL A 140 11.68 -11.00 6.07
CA VAL A 140 11.07 -9.80 5.48
C VAL A 140 10.44 -8.91 6.55
N VAL A 141 9.63 -9.46 7.45
CA VAL A 141 8.96 -8.67 8.51
C VAL A 141 9.98 -8.03 9.44
N GLN A 142 10.99 -8.78 9.91
CA GLN A 142 12.03 -8.25 10.79
C GLN A 142 12.85 -7.14 10.11
N THR A 143 13.27 -7.34 8.85
CA THR A 143 14.01 -6.33 8.10
C THR A 143 13.16 -5.08 7.84
N LEU A 144 11.85 -5.24 7.56
CA LEU A 144 10.94 -4.11 7.38
C LEU A 144 10.71 -3.34 8.67
N MET A 145 10.49 -4.03 9.79
CA MET A 145 10.33 -3.38 11.09
C MET A 145 11.56 -2.57 11.46
N GLY A 146 12.78 -3.15 11.32
CA GLY A 146 14.02 -2.43 11.60
C GLY A 146 14.30 -1.29 10.63
N ALA A 147 13.87 -1.38 9.37
CA ALA A 147 14.06 -0.32 8.39
C ALA A 147 13.07 0.85 8.55
N GLN A 148 11.86 0.57 9.03
CA GLN A 148 10.76 1.52 9.16
C GLN A 148 10.44 1.86 10.62
N THR A 149 11.39 1.69 11.53
CA THR A 149 11.19 1.87 12.98
C THR A 149 10.58 3.22 13.32
N GLU A 150 11.13 4.29 12.74
CA GLU A 150 10.72 5.68 13.00
C GLU A 150 9.26 5.93 12.63
N PHE A 151 8.85 5.49 11.43
CA PHE A 151 7.44 5.50 11.00
C PHE A 151 6.55 4.65 11.90
N LEU A 152 6.96 3.42 12.23
CA LEU A 152 6.13 2.49 13.00
C LEU A 152 5.90 2.95 14.45
N LEU A 153 6.85 3.68 15.04
CA LEU A 153 6.70 4.25 16.39
C LEU A 153 5.89 5.56 16.38
N SER A 154 6.10 6.43 15.40
CA SER A 154 5.49 7.77 15.38
C SER A 154 4.14 7.82 14.66
N GLY A 155 3.90 6.93 13.71
CA GLY A 155 2.82 7.02 12.73
C GLY A 155 3.04 8.11 11.66
N ASP A 156 4.13 8.88 11.71
CA ASP A 156 4.39 9.98 10.77
C ASP A 156 4.95 9.46 9.44
N PRO A 157 4.25 9.65 8.30
CA PRO A 157 4.75 9.26 6.98
C PRO A 157 6.13 9.84 6.62
N LEU A 158 6.57 10.94 7.24
CA LEU A 158 7.94 11.48 7.04
C LEU A 158 9.02 10.61 7.66
N GLY A 159 8.69 9.77 8.65
CA GLY A 159 9.60 8.77 9.22
C GLY A 159 9.80 7.53 8.33
N LEU A 160 9.12 7.44 7.18
CA LEU A 160 9.31 6.34 6.23
C LEU A 160 10.64 6.47 5.49
N ARG A 161 11.39 5.36 5.43
CA ARG A 161 12.65 5.26 4.70
C ARG A 161 12.47 4.58 3.36
N ALA A 162 13.16 5.07 2.34
CA ALA A 162 13.08 4.49 1.00
C ALA A 162 13.62 3.07 1.01
N LEU A 163 12.77 2.10 0.69
CA LEU A 163 13.14 0.69 0.67
C LEU A 163 12.34 -0.02 -0.42
N SER A 164 12.85 -0.01 -1.64
CA SER A 164 12.23 -0.79 -2.72
C SER A 164 12.30 -2.29 -2.43
N GLN A 165 11.41 -3.08 -3.02
CA GLN A 165 11.47 -4.54 -2.90
C GLN A 165 12.80 -5.13 -3.39
N ALA A 166 13.43 -4.50 -4.40
CA ALA A 166 14.75 -4.89 -4.87
C ALA A 166 15.85 -4.58 -3.84
N ALA A 167 15.76 -3.43 -3.15
CA ALA A 167 16.68 -3.09 -2.08
C ALA A 167 16.49 -4.00 -0.85
N LEU A 168 15.24 -4.35 -0.52
CA LEU A 168 14.91 -5.35 0.50
C LEU A 168 15.49 -6.73 0.17
N ALA A 169 15.31 -7.20 -1.07
CA ALA A 169 15.89 -8.47 -1.55
C ALA A 169 17.41 -8.49 -1.45
N ARG A 170 18.08 -7.38 -1.82
CA ARG A 170 19.53 -7.25 -1.67
C ARG A 170 19.93 -7.29 -0.19
N ARG A 171 19.24 -6.55 0.67
CA ARG A 171 19.52 -6.52 2.11
C ARG A 171 19.36 -7.88 2.76
N LEU A 172 18.28 -8.61 2.47
CA LEU A 172 18.04 -9.97 2.96
C LEU A 172 19.15 -10.96 2.55
N ARG A 173 19.74 -10.79 1.36
CA ARG A 173 20.86 -11.62 0.90
C ARG A 173 22.19 -11.23 1.55
N THR A 174 22.44 -9.92 1.75
CA THR A 174 23.68 -9.42 2.36
C THR A 174 23.74 -9.72 3.85
N ASP A 175 22.63 -9.54 4.57
CA ASP A 175 22.60 -9.67 6.03
C ASP A 175 22.65 -11.16 6.47
N GLY A 176 22.57 -12.12 5.55
CA GLY A 176 22.61 -13.57 5.84
C GLY A 176 21.40 -14.07 6.65
N VAL A 177 20.44 -13.20 6.95
CA VAL A 177 19.28 -13.47 7.83
C VAL A 177 18.33 -14.50 7.22
N CYS A 178 18.29 -14.62 5.89
CA CYS A 178 17.42 -15.57 5.21
C CYS A 178 18.22 -16.72 4.58
N PRO A 179 18.01 -17.98 5.00
CA PRO A 179 18.64 -19.15 4.37
C PRO A 179 18.05 -19.45 2.97
N VAL A 180 17.03 -18.70 2.56
CA VAL A 180 16.35 -18.84 1.26
C VAL A 180 16.80 -17.71 0.36
N ASP A 181 17.15 -18.05 -0.89
CA ASP A 181 17.48 -17.06 -1.92
C ASP A 181 16.32 -16.05 -2.10
N ALA A 182 16.53 -14.84 -1.57
CA ALA A 182 15.56 -13.77 -1.57
C ALA A 182 15.74 -12.91 -2.82
N ASP A 183 15.15 -13.32 -3.94
CA ASP A 183 15.12 -12.53 -5.17
C ASP A 183 13.88 -11.62 -5.24
N PRO A 184 13.94 -10.51 -6.01
CA PRO A 184 12.83 -9.56 -6.11
C PRO A 184 11.51 -10.17 -6.61
N SER A 185 11.56 -11.20 -7.47
CA SER A 185 10.35 -11.86 -7.99
C SER A 185 9.65 -12.65 -6.88
N ARG A 186 10.41 -13.42 -6.09
CA ARG A 186 9.88 -14.13 -4.92
C ARG A 186 9.29 -13.17 -3.89
N LEU A 187 9.95 -12.05 -3.61
CA LEU A 187 9.41 -11.05 -2.69
C LEU A 187 8.12 -10.40 -3.19
N SER A 188 8.07 -10.03 -4.47
CA SER A 188 6.87 -9.45 -5.08
C SER A 188 5.67 -10.40 -4.96
N ARG A 189 5.89 -11.69 -5.25
CA ARG A 189 4.89 -12.75 -5.12
C ARG A 189 4.42 -12.93 -3.68
N LEU A 190 5.36 -13.01 -2.74
CA LEU A 190 5.05 -13.18 -1.32
C LEU A 190 4.25 -11.99 -0.77
N LEU A 191 4.74 -10.77 -1.01
CA LEU A 191 4.15 -9.53 -0.46
C LEU A 191 2.76 -9.19 -1.04
N ARG A 192 2.36 -9.82 -2.15
CA ARG A 192 1.12 -9.51 -2.86
C ARG A 192 -0.13 -9.62 -1.98
N TYR A 193 -0.15 -10.59 -1.07
CA TYR A 193 -1.34 -10.95 -0.28
C TYR A 193 -1.15 -10.82 1.24
N LEU A 194 -0.01 -10.27 1.68
CA LEU A 194 0.27 -10.10 3.10
C LEU A 194 -0.28 -8.75 3.58
N THR A 195 -1.10 -8.80 4.63
CA THR A 195 -1.53 -7.61 5.36
C THR A 195 -1.14 -7.73 6.83
N VAL A 196 -0.81 -6.62 7.45
CA VAL A 196 -0.41 -6.54 8.85
C VAL A 196 -1.23 -5.44 9.52
N ARG A 197 -1.42 -5.57 10.83
CA ARG A 197 -1.94 -4.48 11.64
C ARG A 197 -0.76 -3.67 12.16
N LEU A 198 -0.77 -2.38 11.92
CA LEU A 198 0.23 -1.42 12.40
C LEU A 198 -0.06 -1.04 13.86
N PRO A 199 0.89 -0.39 14.55
CA PRO A 199 0.71 0.02 15.95
C PRO A 199 -0.47 0.95 16.22
N ASP A 200 -0.85 1.77 15.24
CA ASP A 200 -2.02 2.67 15.27
C ASP A 200 -3.36 1.92 15.10
N GLY A 201 -3.33 0.60 14.90
CA GLY A 201 -4.49 -0.24 14.65
C GLY A 201 -4.91 -0.35 13.18
N GLU A 202 -4.30 0.40 12.27
CA GLU A 202 -4.59 0.35 10.84
C GLU A 202 -4.17 -1.01 10.25
N ILE A 203 -5.01 -1.58 9.39
CA ILE A 203 -4.66 -2.78 8.61
C ILE A 203 -4.11 -2.34 7.25
N ALA A 204 -2.81 -2.51 7.07
CA ALA A 204 -2.11 -2.12 5.85
C ALA A 204 -1.53 -3.34 5.09
N PRO A 205 -1.46 -3.30 3.75
CA PRO A 205 -0.67 -4.27 2.99
C PRO A 205 0.80 -4.19 3.42
N LEU A 206 1.47 -5.32 3.66
CA LEU A 206 2.88 -5.33 4.10
C LEU A 206 3.81 -4.64 3.09
N ARG A 207 3.48 -4.71 1.80
CA ARG A 207 4.19 -3.99 0.72
C ARG A 207 4.19 -2.46 0.86
N SER A 208 3.30 -1.88 1.66
CA SER A 208 3.26 -0.43 1.91
C SER A 208 4.50 0.05 2.67
N LEU A 209 5.12 -0.82 3.47
CA LEU A 209 6.40 -0.59 4.16
C LEU A 209 7.62 -0.68 3.23
N CYS A 210 7.40 -0.86 1.92
CA CYS A 210 8.44 -0.83 0.88
C CYS A 210 8.28 0.41 -0.03
N PRO A 211 8.30 1.65 0.50
CA PRO A 211 8.06 2.83 -0.33
C PRO A 211 9.23 3.06 -1.29
N ALA A 212 8.88 3.40 -2.54
CA ALA A 212 9.85 3.95 -3.48
C ALA A 212 10.20 5.38 -3.08
N ALA A 213 11.42 5.84 -3.40
CA ALA A 213 11.84 7.23 -3.17
C ALA A 213 10.84 8.26 -3.75
N ARG A 214 10.29 7.97 -4.94
CA ARG A 214 9.27 8.81 -5.58
C ARG A 214 7.99 8.97 -4.75
N THR A 215 7.61 7.96 -3.97
CA THR A 215 6.48 8.06 -3.05
C THR A 215 6.80 9.03 -1.92
N LEU A 216 8.01 8.95 -1.35
CA LEU A 216 8.45 9.84 -0.27
C LEU A 216 8.55 11.30 -0.71
N HIS A 217 8.96 11.54 -1.95
CA HIS A 217 8.98 12.90 -2.51
C HIS A 217 7.61 13.61 -2.42
N ARG A 218 6.50 12.86 -2.49
CA ARG A 218 5.15 13.43 -2.30
C ARG A 218 4.93 13.89 -0.86
N TYR A 219 5.40 13.13 0.13
CA TYR A 219 5.34 13.54 1.54
C TYR A 219 6.22 14.76 1.80
N TYR A 220 7.43 14.79 1.25
CA TYR A 220 8.36 15.93 1.41
C TYR A 220 7.80 17.22 0.81
N VAL A 221 7.37 17.17 -0.46
CA VAL A 221 6.75 18.32 -1.12
C VAL A 221 5.48 18.73 -0.39
N GLY A 222 4.63 17.77 0.01
CA GLY A 222 3.43 18.05 0.80
C GLY A 222 3.73 18.75 2.12
N GLN A 223 4.79 18.35 2.82
CA GLN A 223 5.20 18.97 4.08
C GLN A 223 5.74 20.39 3.88
N ILE A 224 6.60 20.61 2.88
CA ILE A 224 7.13 21.94 2.54
C ILE A 224 5.98 22.90 2.22
N LEU A 225 5.02 22.43 1.43
CA LEU A 225 3.86 23.22 1.05
C LEU A 225 2.96 23.54 2.24
N ARG A 226 2.78 22.61 3.20
CA ARG A 226 2.07 22.89 4.46
C ARG A 226 2.79 23.93 5.31
N GLN A 227 4.11 23.85 5.43
CA GLN A 227 4.91 24.81 6.19
C GLN A 227 4.87 26.20 5.57
N GLU A 228 5.10 26.29 4.25
CA GLU A 228 4.97 27.54 3.50
C GLU A 228 3.60 28.17 3.72
N GLN A 229 2.55 27.35 3.68
CA GLN A 229 1.19 27.83 3.86
C GLN A 229 0.88 28.33 5.26
N ALA A 230 1.40 27.67 6.30
CA ALA A 230 1.29 28.17 7.67
C ALA A 230 1.92 29.57 7.79
N ILE A 231 3.10 29.76 7.20
CA ILE A 231 3.80 31.05 7.18
C ILE A 231 3.02 32.12 6.39
N LEU A 232 2.45 31.77 5.23
CA LEU A 232 1.64 32.69 4.43
C LEU A 232 0.32 33.12 5.10
N ILE A 233 -0.20 32.32 6.03
CA ILE A 233 -1.38 32.69 6.84
C ILE A 233 -0.99 33.71 7.91
N GLU A 234 0.22 33.60 8.45
CA GLU A 234 0.73 34.51 9.48
C GLU A 234 1.23 35.85 8.88
N ASP A 235 1.77 35.82 7.66
CA ASP A 235 2.29 37.01 6.98
C ASP A 235 1.86 37.03 5.49
N GLU A 236 0.84 37.86 5.20
CA GLU A 236 0.30 38.05 3.85
C GLU A 236 1.26 38.79 2.90
N THR A 237 2.36 39.38 3.39
CA THR A 237 3.36 40.07 2.55
C THR A 237 4.29 39.09 1.83
N LEU A 238 4.36 37.84 2.30
CA LEU A 238 5.21 36.80 1.74
C LEU A 238 4.62 36.23 0.45
N VAL A 239 5.51 35.78 -0.45
CA VAL A 239 5.14 35.23 -1.75
C VAL A 239 5.25 33.71 -1.73
N PRO A 240 4.29 32.96 -2.32
CA PRO A 240 4.39 31.52 -2.45
C PRO A 240 5.67 31.10 -3.20
N MET A 241 6.34 30.07 -2.70
CA MET A 241 7.54 29.49 -3.28
C MET A 241 7.28 29.00 -4.72
N THR A 242 8.27 29.18 -5.56
CA THR A 242 8.33 28.56 -6.89
C THR A 242 8.66 27.07 -6.79
N ASP A 243 8.38 26.30 -7.84
CA ASP A 243 8.73 24.87 -7.91
C ASP A 243 10.26 24.65 -7.73
N ARG A 244 11.08 25.64 -8.11
CA ARG A 244 12.55 25.62 -7.91
C ARG A 244 12.92 25.80 -6.44
N GLU A 245 12.22 26.68 -5.72
CA GLU A 245 12.45 26.91 -4.29
C GLU A 245 11.98 25.73 -3.46
N ILE A 246 10.84 25.12 -3.80
CA ILE A 246 10.38 23.88 -3.19
C ILE A 246 11.41 22.75 -3.40
N ALA A 247 11.98 22.63 -4.60
CA ALA A 247 13.04 21.65 -4.86
C ALA A 247 14.30 21.89 -4.00
N ARG A 248 14.70 23.16 -3.81
CA ARG A 248 15.80 23.52 -2.90
C ARG A 248 15.46 23.23 -1.44
N ALA A 249 14.23 23.50 -1.01
CA ALA A 249 13.77 23.20 0.33
C ALA A 249 13.78 21.68 0.60
N ALA A 250 13.36 20.86 -0.37
CA ALA A 250 13.42 19.41 -0.27
C ALA A 250 14.86 18.88 -0.10
N LEU A 251 15.83 19.47 -0.80
CA LEU A 251 17.25 19.15 -0.61
C LEU A 251 17.73 19.57 0.78
N ARG A 252 17.38 20.77 1.26
CA ARG A 252 17.84 21.27 2.57
C ARG A 252 17.21 20.53 3.75
N GLN A 253 15.93 20.20 3.68
CA GLN A 253 15.18 19.62 4.80
C GLN A 253 15.22 18.10 4.84
N PHE A 254 15.28 17.43 3.68
CA PHE A 254 15.12 15.97 3.57
C PHE A 254 16.23 15.28 2.77
N ASP A 255 17.30 16.00 2.41
CA ASP A 255 18.38 15.55 1.52
C ASP A 255 17.86 14.97 0.19
N ALA A 256 16.70 15.46 -0.27
CA ALA A 256 16.02 14.95 -1.45
C ALA A 256 16.26 15.83 -2.67
N ARG A 257 17.12 15.37 -3.60
CA ARG A 257 17.37 16.07 -4.87
C ARG A 257 16.20 15.89 -5.84
N LEU A 258 15.33 16.92 -5.92
CA LEU A 258 14.21 16.95 -6.85
C LEU A 258 14.50 17.85 -8.05
N LEU A 259 14.03 17.42 -9.23
CA LEU A 259 13.96 18.30 -10.39
C LEU A 259 12.72 19.19 -10.28
N THR A 260 12.79 20.42 -10.80
CA THR A 260 11.65 21.35 -10.83
C THR A 260 10.41 20.72 -11.48
N ARG A 261 10.59 20.00 -12.60
CA ARG A 261 9.50 19.25 -13.26
C ARG A 261 8.86 18.18 -12.38
N THR A 262 9.63 17.56 -11.49
CA THR A 262 9.14 16.56 -10.54
C THR A 262 8.29 17.21 -9.46
N VAL A 263 8.72 18.38 -8.96
CA VAL A 263 7.92 19.17 -8.02
C VAL A 263 6.61 19.59 -8.68
N SER A 264 6.65 20.14 -9.89
CA SER A 264 5.45 20.54 -10.65
C SER A 264 4.46 19.37 -10.81
N TYR A 265 4.97 18.19 -11.19
CA TYR A 265 4.16 16.97 -11.29
C TYR A 265 3.52 16.57 -9.95
N ILE A 266 4.31 16.54 -8.87
CA ILE A 266 3.80 16.20 -7.53
C ILE A 266 2.76 17.22 -7.07
N ARG A 267 3.00 18.50 -7.32
CA ARG A 267 2.10 19.59 -6.96
C ARG A 267 0.76 19.45 -7.70
N HIS A 268 0.80 19.13 -8.99
CA HIS A 268 -0.39 18.81 -9.78
C HIS A 268 -1.13 17.57 -9.24
N ASP A 269 -0.41 16.49 -8.89
CA ASP A 269 -0.98 15.30 -8.25
C ASP A 269 -1.69 15.64 -6.92
N LEU A 270 -1.14 16.59 -6.15
CA LEU A 270 -1.73 17.08 -4.89
C LEU A 270 -2.88 18.10 -5.12
N GLY A 271 -3.17 18.47 -6.38
CA GLY A 271 -4.20 19.44 -6.71
C GLY A 271 -3.83 20.88 -6.34
N ILE A 272 -2.55 21.16 -6.13
CA ILE A 272 -2.02 22.46 -5.72
C ILE A 272 -1.63 23.26 -6.98
N PRO A 273 -2.05 24.53 -7.15
CA PRO A 273 -1.75 25.30 -8.34
C PRO A 273 -0.33 25.91 -8.30
N ALA A 274 0.13 26.51 -9.40
CA ALA A 274 1.48 27.08 -9.47
C ALA A 274 1.62 28.35 -8.61
N ALA A 275 2.84 28.73 -8.22
CA ALA A 275 3.12 29.87 -7.33
C ALA A 275 2.32 31.15 -7.66
N ARG A 276 2.25 31.52 -8.95
CA ARG A 276 1.48 32.67 -9.43
C ARG A 276 -0.01 32.57 -9.08
N GLU A 277 -0.63 31.42 -9.34
CA GLU A 277 -2.04 31.18 -9.00
C GLU A 277 -2.26 31.05 -7.49
N ARG A 278 -1.28 30.52 -6.75
CA ARG A 278 -1.36 30.40 -5.28
C ARG A 278 -1.43 31.75 -4.58
N ARG A 279 -0.79 32.78 -5.15
CA ARG A 279 -0.88 34.15 -4.66
C ARG A 279 -2.32 34.67 -4.66
N HIS A 280 -3.09 34.34 -5.69
CA HIS A 280 -4.49 34.75 -5.81
C HIS A 280 -5.46 33.81 -5.06
N ARG A 281 -5.03 32.57 -4.77
CA ARG A 281 -5.88 31.51 -4.17
C ARG A 281 -5.52 31.17 -2.71
N SER A 282 -4.80 32.03 -2.01
CA SER A 282 -4.23 31.75 -0.68
C SER A 282 -5.27 31.27 0.34
N LYS A 283 -6.42 31.95 0.42
CA LYS A 283 -7.51 31.64 1.36
C LYS A 283 -8.13 30.26 1.10
N TYR A 284 -8.48 29.93 -0.14
CA TYR A 284 -9.03 28.61 -0.48
C TYR A 284 -8.00 27.48 -0.32
N LEU A 285 -6.74 27.74 -0.66
CA LEU A 285 -5.68 26.77 -0.41
C LEU A 285 -5.56 26.48 1.08
N ALA A 286 -5.65 27.51 1.94
CA ALA A 286 -5.54 27.35 3.40
C ALA A 286 -6.62 26.42 3.94
N ALA A 287 -7.85 26.56 3.44
CA ALA A 287 -8.95 25.70 3.84
C ALA A 287 -8.84 24.26 3.28
N THR A 288 -8.07 24.03 2.22
CA THR A 288 -7.94 22.71 1.58
C THR A 288 -6.63 21.98 1.93
N VAL A 289 -5.95 22.42 2.99
CA VAL A 289 -4.78 21.74 3.53
C VAL A 289 -5.12 20.32 3.96
N GLY A 290 -4.23 19.37 3.64
CA GLY A 290 -4.36 17.98 4.07
C GLY A 290 -5.34 17.13 3.25
N PHE A 291 -5.98 17.71 2.23
CA PHE A 291 -6.74 16.93 1.26
C PHE A 291 -5.84 15.89 0.58
N SER A 292 -6.47 14.78 0.19
CA SER A 292 -5.84 13.72 -0.58
C SER A 292 -5.31 14.23 -1.92
N PRO A 293 -4.42 13.48 -2.59
CA PRO A 293 -4.17 13.68 -4.02
C PRO A 293 -5.49 13.65 -4.82
N VAL A 294 -5.45 14.25 -6.00
CA VAL A 294 -6.56 14.21 -6.95
C VAL A 294 -6.65 12.81 -7.56
N LEU A 295 -7.83 12.20 -7.45
CA LEU A 295 -8.12 10.83 -7.85
C LEU A 295 -9.24 10.81 -8.91
N PRO A 296 -9.24 9.88 -9.87
CA PRO A 296 -10.38 9.72 -10.76
C PRO A 296 -11.57 9.13 -10.00
N LEU A 297 -12.77 9.66 -10.24
CA LEU A 297 -13.99 9.15 -9.62
C LEU A 297 -14.42 7.84 -10.30
N SER A 298 -14.04 6.70 -9.71
CA SER A 298 -14.43 5.37 -10.18
C SER A 298 -14.68 4.41 -9.01
N GLU A 299 -15.56 3.41 -9.19
CA GLU A 299 -15.87 2.44 -8.13
C GLU A 299 -14.61 1.69 -7.63
N GLU A 300 -13.68 1.38 -8.53
CA GLU A 300 -12.42 0.73 -8.17
C GLU A 300 -11.57 1.61 -7.25
N VAL A 301 -11.41 2.88 -7.59
CA VAL A 301 -10.62 3.82 -6.80
C VAL A 301 -11.29 4.09 -5.46
N LEU A 302 -12.62 4.27 -5.43
CA LEU A 302 -13.36 4.48 -4.19
C LEU A 302 -13.20 3.31 -3.22
N ARG A 303 -13.25 2.07 -3.72
CA ARG A 303 -13.09 0.86 -2.91
C ARG A 303 -11.67 0.70 -2.33
N VAL A 304 -10.66 1.14 -3.06
CA VAL A 304 -9.24 0.87 -2.71
C VAL A 304 -8.57 2.04 -2.00
N ARG A 305 -8.96 3.28 -2.31
CA ARG A 305 -8.23 4.49 -1.93
C ARG A 305 -8.97 5.40 -0.96
N VAL A 306 -10.26 5.18 -0.74
CA VAL A 306 -11.06 6.02 0.17
C VAL A 306 -11.46 5.20 1.39
N PRO A 307 -10.90 5.49 2.57
CA PRO A 307 -11.31 4.83 3.80
C PRO A 307 -12.78 5.12 4.12
N PRO A 308 -13.52 4.14 4.69
CA PRO A 308 -14.86 4.41 5.19
C PRO A 308 -14.78 5.36 6.40
N GLY A 309 -15.61 6.39 6.38
CA GLY A 309 -15.70 7.34 7.49
C GLY A 309 -16.13 8.74 7.04
N PRO A 310 -16.28 9.65 8.02
CA PRO A 310 -16.69 11.02 7.76
C PRO A 310 -15.57 11.87 7.15
N GLY A 311 -15.98 12.90 6.40
CA GLY A 311 -15.06 13.89 5.86
C GLY A 311 -15.66 14.82 4.82
N VAL A 312 -14.79 15.66 4.25
CA VAL A 312 -15.10 16.66 3.24
C VAL A 312 -14.45 16.25 1.91
N TYR A 313 -15.07 16.57 0.79
CA TYR A 313 -14.55 16.28 -0.54
C TYR A 313 -14.86 17.41 -1.52
N GLU A 314 -14.04 17.50 -2.56
CA GLU A 314 -14.30 18.34 -3.72
C GLU A 314 -14.36 17.48 -4.98
N LEU A 315 -15.21 17.87 -5.93
CA LEU A 315 -15.28 17.31 -7.26
C LEU A 315 -14.73 18.33 -8.26
N ARG A 316 -13.96 17.83 -9.23
CA ARG A 316 -13.24 18.62 -10.21
C ARG A 316 -13.51 18.11 -11.62
N CYS A 317 -13.61 19.02 -12.58
CA CYS A 317 -13.66 18.73 -14.00
C CYS A 317 -12.35 19.18 -14.67
N ASP A 318 -11.72 18.32 -15.47
CA ASP A 318 -10.49 18.64 -16.19
C ASP A 318 -10.73 19.57 -17.40
N ARG A 319 -11.99 19.73 -17.84
CA ARG A 319 -12.38 20.55 -19.00
C ARG A 319 -12.75 21.99 -18.67
N ALA A 320 -12.47 22.46 -17.44
CA ALA A 320 -12.68 23.87 -17.14
C ALA A 320 -11.90 24.74 -18.14
N ALA A 321 -12.58 25.69 -18.77
CA ALA A 321 -11.94 26.71 -19.60
C ALA A 321 -10.82 27.40 -18.79
N PRO A 322 -9.78 27.97 -19.43
CA PRO A 322 -8.63 28.57 -18.74
C PRO A 322 -9.01 29.54 -17.60
N ASP A 323 -10.19 30.16 -17.70
CA ASP A 323 -10.72 31.16 -16.77
C ASP A 323 -11.78 30.62 -15.78
N THR A 324 -12.13 29.33 -15.84
CA THR A 324 -13.11 28.73 -14.91
C THR A 324 -12.41 27.86 -13.86
N CYS A 325 -12.88 27.97 -12.61
CA CYS A 325 -12.36 27.15 -11.52
C CYS A 325 -12.68 25.67 -11.80
N PRO A 326 -11.70 24.76 -11.80
CA PRO A 326 -11.93 23.35 -12.11
C PRO A 326 -12.79 22.64 -11.06
N ILE A 327 -13.00 23.24 -9.89
CA ILE A 327 -13.81 22.69 -8.81
C ILE A 327 -15.27 23.04 -9.06
N ILE A 328 -16.06 21.99 -9.29
CA ILE A 328 -17.48 22.10 -9.63
C ILE A 328 -18.40 21.86 -8.42
N TYR A 329 -17.90 21.19 -7.39
CA TYR A 329 -18.69 20.88 -6.20
C TYR A 329 -17.85 20.66 -4.95
N LEU A 330 -18.35 21.15 -3.81
CA LEU A 330 -17.85 20.89 -2.47
C LEU A 330 -18.95 20.20 -1.66
N GLY A 331 -18.59 19.14 -0.95
CA GLY A 331 -19.53 18.36 -0.15
C GLY A 331 -18.88 17.75 1.08
N SER A 332 -19.71 17.36 2.05
CA SER A 332 -19.28 16.47 3.14
C SER A 332 -20.19 15.26 3.28
N ALA A 333 -19.69 14.23 3.95
CA ALA A 333 -20.43 13.01 4.20
C ALA A 333 -20.00 12.35 5.50
N ARG A 334 -20.94 11.66 6.17
CA ARG A 334 -20.62 10.72 7.27
C ARG A 334 -19.89 9.47 6.77
N ASN A 335 -20.05 9.13 5.49
CA ASN A 335 -19.37 8.02 4.83
C ASN A 335 -18.97 8.46 3.42
N LEU A 336 -17.70 8.86 3.26
CA LEU A 336 -17.12 9.35 2.01
C LEU A 336 -17.29 8.35 0.85
N PRO A 337 -16.88 7.06 0.96
CA PRO A 337 -17.04 6.11 -0.14
C PRO A 337 -18.50 5.97 -0.61
N LYS A 338 -19.44 5.85 0.34
CA LYS A 338 -20.86 5.72 0.01
C LYS A 338 -21.37 6.93 -0.77
N ARG A 339 -21.06 8.14 -0.29
CA ARG A 339 -21.53 9.38 -0.92
C ARG A 339 -20.94 9.60 -2.31
N LEU A 340 -19.65 9.31 -2.49
CA LEU A 340 -19.00 9.42 -3.79
C LEU A 340 -19.54 8.40 -4.80
N VAL A 341 -19.91 7.19 -4.36
CA VAL A 341 -20.61 6.20 -5.20
C VAL A 341 -22.00 6.70 -5.60
N GLU A 342 -22.74 7.37 -4.70
CA GLU A 342 -24.04 7.99 -5.04
C GLU A 342 -23.90 9.06 -6.14
N HIS A 343 -22.85 9.89 -6.08
CA HIS A 343 -22.56 10.84 -7.15
C HIS A 343 -22.24 10.13 -8.47
N LEU A 344 -21.36 9.13 -8.43
CA LEU A 344 -20.96 8.35 -9.60
C LEU A 344 -22.16 7.66 -10.29
N ARG A 345 -23.13 7.19 -9.51
CA ARG A 345 -24.34 6.52 -10.03
C ARG A 345 -25.49 7.48 -10.38
N GLY A 346 -25.30 8.79 -10.19
CA GLY A 346 -26.34 9.79 -10.45
C GLY A 346 -27.46 9.85 -9.40
N TYR A 347 -27.34 9.15 -8.28
CA TYR A 347 -28.35 9.10 -7.21
C TYR A 347 -28.17 10.17 -6.13
N SER A 348 -27.27 11.13 -6.34
CA SER A 348 -26.93 12.15 -5.34
C SER A 348 -28.00 13.24 -5.12
N GLY A 349 -29.08 13.26 -5.91
CA GLY A 349 -30.11 14.30 -5.89
C GLY A 349 -29.67 15.64 -6.52
N ASN A 350 -28.42 15.73 -7.01
CA ASN A 350 -27.88 16.92 -7.66
C ASN A 350 -27.81 16.74 -9.18
N ALA A 351 -28.87 17.17 -9.88
CA ALA A 351 -28.93 17.04 -11.34
C ALA A 351 -27.85 17.86 -12.07
N LEU A 352 -27.28 18.90 -11.44
CA LEU A 352 -26.21 19.71 -12.03
C LEU A 352 -24.88 18.95 -12.11
N LEU A 353 -24.68 17.94 -11.25
CA LEU A 353 -23.46 17.13 -11.26
C LEU A 353 -23.46 16.06 -12.37
N ARG A 354 -24.64 15.65 -12.83
CA ARG A 354 -24.79 14.50 -13.72
C ARG A 354 -24.02 14.66 -15.05
N PRO A 355 -24.10 15.80 -15.77
CA PRO A 355 -23.36 15.98 -17.02
C PRO A 355 -21.84 15.86 -16.81
N PHE A 356 -21.33 16.45 -15.73
CA PHE A 356 -19.89 16.37 -15.42
C PHE A 356 -19.45 14.94 -15.12
N VAL A 357 -20.22 14.21 -14.32
CA VAL A 357 -19.90 12.82 -13.95
C VAL A 357 -19.87 11.92 -15.19
N GLU A 358 -20.80 12.10 -16.13
CA GLU A 358 -20.85 11.37 -17.41
C GLU A 358 -19.60 11.65 -18.29
N GLU A 359 -19.05 12.86 -18.22
CA GLU A 359 -17.82 13.26 -18.94
C GLU A 359 -16.52 12.87 -18.24
N GLY A 360 -16.59 12.44 -16.98
CA GLY A 360 -15.45 12.09 -16.15
C GLY A 360 -15.07 13.19 -15.16
N VAL A 361 -15.14 12.86 -13.88
CA VAL A 361 -14.83 13.76 -12.76
C VAL A 361 -13.64 13.21 -11.98
N ARG A 362 -12.86 14.12 -11.43
CA ARG A 362 -11.84 13.81 -10.43
C ARG A 362 -12.28 14.33 -9.07
N PHE A 363 -11.76 13.75 -8.00
CA PHE A 363 -12.08 14.16 -6.64
C PHE A 363 -10.84 14.13 -5.75
N ARG A 364 -10.89 14.90 -4.68
CA ARG A 364 -10.00 14.73 -3.53
C ARG A 364 -10.79 14.90 -2.24
N TYR A 365 -10.29 14.37 -1.14
CA TYR A 365 -11.03 14.32 0.13
C TYR A 365 -10.12 14.59 1.33
N LEU A 366 -10.71 15.08 2.40
CA LEU A 366 -10.09 15.23 3.72
C LEU A 366 -10.93 14.43 4.73
N ARG A 367 -10.28 13.50 5.45
CA ARG A 367 -10.93 12.78 6.53
C ARG A 367 -11.03 13.70 7.75
N VAL A 368 -12.22 13.77 8.31
CA VAL A 368 -12.49 14.58 9.49
C VAL A 368 -13.41 13.76 10.39
N ALA A 369 -12.89 13.30 11.53
CA ALA A 369 -13.59 12.39 12.43
C ALA A 369 -14.86 13.04 13.03
N GLU A 370 -14.75 14.32 13.41
CA GLU A 370 -15.81 15.11 14.03
C GLU A 370 -15.82 16.53 13.45
N GLY A 371 -16.98 17.17 13.41
CA GLY A 371 -17.07 18.55 12.90
C GLY A 371 -16.86 18.70 11.38
N TRP A 372 -17.09 17.64 10.60
CA TRP A 372 -16.85 17.67 9.15
C TRP A 372 -17.75 18.65 8.38
N ARG A 373 -18.92 19.01 8.94
CA ARG A 373 -19.81 20.03 8.36
C ARG A 373 -19.25 21.43 8.55
N GLU A 374 -18.64 21.70 9.70
CA GLU A 374 -17.98 22.95 10.01
C GLU A 374 -16.75 23.14 9.10
N VAL A 375 -16.00 22.06 8.86
CA VAL A 375 -14.89 22.05 7.89
C VAL A 375 -15.40 22.29 6.47
N GLU A 376 -16.49 21.65 6.05
CA GLU A 376 -17.12 21.92 4.74
C GLU A 376 -17.50 23.39 4.59
N ARG A 377 -18.13 23.99 5.60
CA ARG A 377 -18.47 25.41 5.62
C ARG A 377 -17.25 26.31 5.55
N ALA A 378 -16.17 25.95 6.24
CA ALA A 378 -14.91 26.68 6.15
C ALA A 378 -14.32 26.62 4.74
N VAL A 379 -14.27 25.43 4.13
CA VAL A 379 -13.81 25.23 2.75
C VAL A 379 -14.69 25.98 1.75
N TYR A 380 -16.01 25.92 1.91
CA TYR A 380 -16.97 26.62 1.06
C TYR A 380 -16.83 28.14 1.16
N ARG A 381 -16.74 28.69 2.37
CA ARG A 381 -16.53 30.14 2.56
C ARG A 381 -15.20 30.59 1.97
N ALA A 382 -14.15 29.81 2.17
CA ALA A 382 -12.84 30.10 1.59
C ALA A 382 -12.87 30.04 0.06
N TYR A 383 -13.67 29.14 -0.53
CA TYR A 383 -13.90 29.08 -1.96
C TYR A 383 -14.59 30.36 -2.46
N CYS A 384 -15.74 30.71 -1.87
CA CYS A 384 -16.49 31.90 -2.29
C CYS A 384 -15.65 33.19 -2.15
N ALA A 385 -14.87 33.31 -1.08
CA ALA A 385 -13.97 34.45 -0.88
C ALA A 385 -12.77 34.49 -1.85
N THR A 386 -12.49 33.39 -2.55
CA THR A 386 -11.37 33.27 -3.50
C THR A 386 -11.81 33.37 -4.96
N PHE A 387 -13.02 32.90 -5.28
CA PHE A 387 -13.53 32.79 -6.64
C PHE A 387 -14.78 33.64 -6.90
N ASP A 388 -15.12 34.54 -5.98
CA ASP A 388 -16.24 35.49 -6.06
C ASP A 388 -17.60 34.83 -6.34
N GLY A 389 -17.80 33.59 -5.87
CA GLY A 389 -19.05 32.86 -6.05
C GLY A 389 -18.98 31.39 -5.60
N PRO A 390 -20.13 30.70 -5.51
CA PRO A 390 -20.18 29.29 -5.16
C PRO A 390 -19.73 28.38 -6.33
N PRO A 391 -19.28 27.14 -6.05
CA PRO A 391 -19.02 26.17 -7.11
C PRO A 391 -20.28 25.92 -7.96
N ALA A 392 -20.09 25.68 -9.27
CA ALA A 392 -21.17 25.60 -10.25
C ALA A 392 -22.31 24.63 -9.90
N CYS A 393 -22.01 23.54 -9.17
CA CYS A 393 -23.00 22.54 -8.80
C CYS A 393 -23.44 22.61 -7.33
N ASN A 394 -22.97 23.57 -6.53
CA ASN A 394 -23.46 23.77 -5.16
C ASN A 394 -24.76 24.57 -5.17
N ARG A 395 -25.90 23.89 -4.97
CA ARG A 395 -27.25 24.49 -5.01
C ARG A 395 -27.60 25.35 -3.79
N LEU A 396 -26.99 25.08 -2.65
CA LEU A 396 -27.22 25.77 -1.38
C LEU A 396 -25.87 25.96 -0.69
N SER A 397 -25.75 27.04 0.10
CA SER A 397 -24.63 27.17 1.04
C SER A 397 -24.75 26.06 2.11
N PRO A 398 -23.66 25.33 2.42
CA PRO A 398 -23.67 24.21 3.37
C PRO A 398 -23.92 24.58 4.84
#